data_AF-A0A8S3UH74-F1
#
_entry.id   AF-A0A8S3UH74-F1
#
_cell.length_a   1.000
_cell.length_b   1.000
_cell.length_c   1.000
_cell.angle_alpha   90.00
_cell.angle_beta   90.00
_cell.angle_gamma   90.00
#
_symmetry.space_group_name_H-M   'P 1'
#
loop_
_entity.id
_entity.type
_entity.pdbx_description
1 polymer ?
#
loop_
_entity_poly.entity_id
_entity_poly.type
_entity_poly.pdbx_seq_one_letter_code
_entity_poly.pdbx_strand_id
1 'polypeptide(L)'
;MFINFQEELNRELPVHKLDEEGKEKLKNPKDPIQFMWIGHATFLVQFDGLTVLADPVFLYRCSPVQIVGPYRYRPTPCEIKDLPKIDAVIVSHNHYDHLEHDAVQKLNNRFKDIKWYVPEGTGSWFQKYDCNNVKEMTWWKEDVVKIGGKEVKFCCVPAQHWSQRTPTDAMKVHFV
;
A
#
# COMPACT_ATOMS: atom_id res chain seq x y z
N MET A 1 -18.95 32.07 -12.93
CA MET A 1 -19.55 30.92 -12.22
C MET A 1 -18.39 30.17 -11.59
N PHE A 2 -18.16 30.32 -10.29
CA PHE A 2 -17.11 29.54 -9.61
C PHE A 2 -17.67 28.13 -9.42
N ILE A 3 -17.14 27.17 -10.17
CA ILE A 3 -17.42 25.76 -9.91
C ILE A 3 -16.79 25.46 -8.55
N ASN A 4 -17.59 25.03 -7.59
CA ASN A 4 -17.06 24.49 -6.35
C ASN A 4 -16.40 23.15 -6.69
N PHE A 5 -15.09 23.18 -6.92
CA PHE A 5 -14.31 22.02 -7.34
C PHE A 5 -14.54 20.79 -6.45
N GLN A 6 -14.81 21.00 -5.16
CA GLN A 6 -15.11 19.91 -4.25
C GLN A 6 -16.51 19.30 -4.46
N GLU A 7 -17.51 20.12 -4.80
CA GLU A 7 -18.84 19.62 -5.17
C GLU A 7 -18.79 18.83 -6.48
N GLU A 8 -18.05 19.32 -7.47
CA GLU A 8 -17.86 18.60 -8.74
C GLU A 8 -17.14 17.26 -8.51
N LEU A 9 -16.04 17.25 -7.75
CA LEU A 9 -15.36 16.00 -7.38
C LEU A 9 -16.26 15.04 -6.59
N ASN A 10 -17.12 15.55 -5.71
CA ASN A 10 -18.06 14.72 -4.97
C ASN A 10 -19.14 14.12 -5.88
N ARG A 11 -19.51 14.81 -6.95
CA ARG A 11 -20.47 14.32 -7.94
C ARG A 11 -19.85 13.30 -8.89
N GLU A 12 -18.68 13.60 -9.44
CA GLU A 12 -18.03 12.77 -10.47
C GLU A 12 -17.25 11.58 -9.88
N LEU A 13 -16.59 11.78 -8.73
CA LEU A 13 -15.73 10.78 -8.09
C LEU A 13 -16.02 10.68 -6.58
N PRO A 14 -17.24 10.25 -6.20
CA PRO A 14 -17.63 10.15 -4.79
C PRO A 14 -16.69 9.22 -4.02
N VAL A 15 -16.30 9.62 -2.80
CA VAL A 15 -15.58 8.75 -1.89
C VAL A 15 -16.59 7.91 -1.11
N HIS A 16 -16.65 6.63 -1.43
CA HIS A 16 -17.43 5.65 -0.68
C HIS A 16 -16.68 5.28 0.60
N LYS A 17 -17.12 5.80 1.74
CA LYS A 17 -16.52 5.46 3.04
C LYS A 17 -16.73 3.97 3.33
N LEU A 18 -15.74 3.36 3.99
CA LEU A 18 -15.85 1.99 4.47
C LEU A 18 -16.83 1.93 5.66
N ASP A 19 -18.07 1.61 5.38
CA ASP A 19 -19.13 1.43 6.37
C ASP A 19 -19.05 0.05 7.06
N GLU A 20 -19.98 -0.23 7.98
CA GLU A 20 -19.97 -1.48 8.73
C GLU A 20 -20.22 -2.71 7.85
N GLU A 21 -21.02 -2.59 6.78
CA GLU A 21 -21.22 -3.67 5.82
C GLU A 21 -19.93 -3.97 5.05
N GLY A 22 -19.23 -2.93 4.59
CA GLY A 22 -17.93 -3.05 3.95
C GLY A 22 -16.89 -3.67 4.88
N LYS A 23 -16.83 -3.24 6.15
CA LYS A 23 -15.95 -3.85 7.16
C LYS A 23 -16.26 -5.32 7.36
N GLU A 24 -17.52 -5.71 7.37
CA GLU A 24 -17.93 -7.10 7.51
C GLU A 24 -17.53 -7.94 6.29
N LYS A 25 -17.69 -7.42 5.07
CA LYS A 25 -17.21 -8.07 3.83
C LYS A 25 -15.69 -8.27 3.82
N LEU A 26 -14.94 -7.29 4.32
CA LEU A 26 -13.48 -7.40 4.42
C LEU A 26 -13.02 -8.39 5.50
N LYS A 27 -13.76 -8.50 6.62
CA LYS A 27 -13.48 -9.47 7.69
C LYS A 27 -13.85 -10.89 7.29
N ASN A 28 -14.96 -11.05 6.56
CA ASN A 28 -15.51 -12.33 6.14
C ASN A 28 -15.72 -12.36 4.61
N PRO A 29 -14.65 -12.50 3.82
CA PRO A 29 -14.74 -12.61 2.37
C PRO A 29 -15.64 -13.77 1.97
N LYS A 30 -16.64 -13.51 1.10
CA LYS A 30 -17.51 -14.56 0.55
C LYS A 30 -17.18 -14.91 -0.89
N ASP A 31 -16.62 -13.95 -1.63
CA ASP A 31 -16.22 -14.12 -3.01
C ASP A 31 -14.84 -14.78 -3.10
N PRO A 32 -14.55 -15.54 -4.17
CA PRO A 32 -13.23 -16.15 -4.36
C PRO A 32 -12.09 -15.11 -4.40
N ILE A 33 -12.38 -13.93 -4.94
CA ILE A 33 -11.50 -12.77 -5.01
C ILE A 33 -12.32 -11.50 -4.75
N GLN A 34 -11.83 -10.61 -3.89
CA GLN A 34 -12.38 -9.27 -3.71
C GLN A 34 -11.29 -8.20 -3.76
N PHE A 35 -11.68 -7.00 -4.19
CA PHE A 35 -10.81 -5.87 -4.42
C PHE A 35 -11.42 -4.59 -3.83
N MET A 36 -10.62 -3.81 -3.11
CA MET A 36 -10.99 -2.50 -2.61
C MET A 36 -9.94 -1.47 -3.02
N TRP A 37 -10.36 -0.45 -3.77
CA TRP A 37 -9.53 0.71 -4.06
C TRP A 37 -9.60 1.71 -2.91
N ILE A 38 -8.45 2.09 -2.35
CA ILE A 38 -8.34 3.04 -1.23
C ILE A 38 -7.90 4.43 -1.76
N GLY A 39 -7.28 4.48 -2.94
CA GLY A 39 -6.94 5.70 -3.66
C GLY A 39 -5.50 5.71 -4.14
N HIS A 40 -5.23 6.42 -5.25
CA HIS A 40 -3.94 6.34 -5.96
C HIS A 40 -3.61 4.89 -6.31
N ALA A 41 -2.39 4.43 -6.02
CA ALA A 41 -1.98 3.03 -6.14
C ALA A 41 -2.29 2.18 -4.89
N THR A 42 -2.94 2.75 -3.86
CA THR A 42 -3.32 1.98 -2.68
C THR A 42 -4.58 1.16 -2.95
N PHE A 43 -4.44 -0.16 -2.93
CA PHE A 43 -5.55 -1.09 -3.03
C PHE A 43 -5.34 -2.33 -2.18
N LEU A 44 -6.44 -2.92 -1.74
CA LEU A 44 -6.48 -4.17 -0.98
C LEU A 44 -7.09 -5.26 -1.85
N VAL A 45 -6.45 -6.43 -1.90
CA VAL A 45 -6.94 -7.61 -2.60
C VAL A 45 -7.04 -8.76 -1.62
N GLN A 46 -8.16 -9.48 -1.63
CA GLN A 46 -8.30 -10.72 -0.88
C GLN A 46 -8.64 -11.85 -1.81
N PHE A 47 -7.88 -12.93 -1.71
CA PHE A 47 -8.06 -14.13 -2.53
C PHE A 47 -7.46 -15.33 -1.81
N ASP A 48 -8.02 -16.52 -1.96
CA ASP A 48 -7.49 -17.75 -1.35
C ASP A 48 -7.23 -17.68 0.18
N GLY A 49 -7.97 -16.82 0.89
CA GLY A 49 -7.77 -16.59 2.33
C GLY A 49 -6.60 -15.66 2.68
N LEU A 50 -5.95 -15.08 1.68
CA LEU A 50 -4.90 -14.08 1.80
C LEU A 50 -5.47 -12.67 1.74
N THR A 51 -4.94 -11.75 2.54
CA THR A 51 -5.17 -10.31 2.39
C THR A 51 -3.88 -9.57 2.06
N VAL A 52 -3.82 -8.98 0.86
CA VAL A 52 -2.68 -8.21 0.35
C VAL A 52 -3.05 -6.74 0.24
N LEU A 53 -2.17 -5.86 0.73
CA LEU A 53 -2.26 -4.42 0.54
C LEU A 53 -1.13 -3.95 -0.37
N ALA A 54 -1.42 -3.14 -1.38
CA ALA A 54 -0.42 -2.58 -2.28
C ALA A 54 -0.21 -1.08 -2.00
N ASP A 55 1.04 -0.63 -2.11
CA ASP A 55 1.49 0.77 -2.09
C ASP A 55 0.70 1.66 -1.10
N PRO A 56 0.74 1.37 0.22
CA PRO A 56 -0.14 2.00 1.19
C PRO A 56 0.22 3.47 1.45
N VAL A 57 -0.70 4.38 1.10
CA VAL A 57 -0.62 5.83 1.34
C VAL A 57 -1.94 6.37 1.89
N PHE A 58 -1.91 6.84 3.14
CA PHE A 58 -3.06 7.29 3.91
C PHE A 58 -2.98 8.77 4.32
N LEU A 59 -1.79 9.36 4.32
CA LEU A 59 -1.62 10.79 4.60
C LEU A 59 -2.16 11.64 3.44
N TYR A 60 -2.44 12.90 3.77
CA TYR A 60 -2.89 13.86 2.77
C TYR A 60 -1.77 14.33 1.84
N ARG A 61 -0.51 14.34 2.31
CA ARG A 61 0.64 14.75 1.50
C ARG A 61 1.63 13.64 1.26
N CYS A 62 1.93 13.39 -0.01
CA CYS A 62 3.00 12.50 -0.48
C CYS A 62 4.33 13.27 -0.46
N SER A 63 4.90 13.44 0.72
CA SER A 63 6.09 14.28 0.93
C SER A 63 6.88 13.84 2.16
N PRO A 64 8.21 14.08 2.22
CA PRO A 64 8.98 13.86 3.45
C PRO A 64 8.49 14.71 4.63
N VAL A 65 7.77 15.81 4.37
CA VAL A 65 7.22 16.72 5.37
C VAL A 65 5.76 17.03 5.08
N GLN A 66 4.94 17.20 6.10
CA GLN A 66 3.49 17.42 5.92
C GLN A 66 3.08 18.88 5.65
N ILE A 67 4.07 19.78 5.50
CA ILE A 67 3.84 21.21 5.27
C ILE A 67 3.89 21.56 3.77
N VAL A 68 4.76 20.92 3.00
CA VAL A 68 4.98 21.17 1.57
C VAL A 68 4.92 19.88 0.77
N GLY A 69 4.56 19.97 -0.51
CA GLY A 69 4.48 18.83 -1.43
C GLY A 69 3.04 18.52 -1.87
N PRO A 70 2.87 17.55 -2.79
CA PRO A 70 1.58 17.22 -3.37
C PRO A 70 0.54 16.89 -2.30
N TYR A 71 -0.62 17.53 -2.38
CA TYR A 71 -1.77 17.26 -1.50
C TYR A 71 -2.82 16.49 -2.30
N ARG A 72 -3.31 15.38 -1.76
CA ARG A 72 -4.34 14.57 -2.43
C ARG A 72 -5.68 15.33 -2.49
N TYR A 73 -6.35 15.27 -3.63
CA TYR A 73 -7.65 15.94 -3.83
C TYR A 73 -8.83 15.21 -3.17
N ARG A 74 -8.69 13.91 -2.89
CA ARG A 74 -9.73 13.08 -2.28
C ARG A 74 -9.19 12.42 -1.02
N PRO A 75 -9.93 12.41 0.10
CA PRO A 75 -9.53 11.66 1.30
C PRO A 75 -9.52 10.15 1.02
N THR A 76 -8.86 9.36 1.86
CA THR A 76 -9.05 7.90 1.84
C THR A 76 -10.45 7.51 2.31
N PRO A 77 -11.01 6.39 1.82
CA PRO A 77 -12.33 5.91 2.26
C PRO A 77 -12.32 5.33 3.68
N CYS A 78 -11.15 5.02 4.23
CA CYS A 78 -10.95 4.43 5.55
C CYS A 78 -9.59 4.79 6.14
N GLU A 79 -9.39 4.47 7.42
CA GLU A 79 -8.09 4.55 8.08
C GLU A 79 -7.46 3.15 8.19
N ILE A 80 -6.15 3.11 8.48
CA ILE A 80 -5.43 1.85 8.69
C ILE A 80 -6.07 1.02 9.79
N LYS A 81 -6.70 1.62 10.81
CA LYS A 81 -7.39 0.92 11.93
C LYS A 81 -8.67 0.18 11.50
N ASP A 82 -9.25 0.56 10.36
CA ASP A 82 -10.48 -0.05 9.87
C ASP A 82 -10.21 -1.30 9.02
N LEU A 83 -8.97 -1.47 8.56
CA LEU A 83 -8.58 -2.61 7.72
C LEU A 83 -8.70 -3.95 8.47
N PRO A 84 -9.01 -5.05 7.77
CA PRO A 84 -8.91 -6.40 8.33
C PRO A 84 -7.43 -6.76 8.58
N LYS A 85 -7.16 -7.98 9.06
CA LYS A 85 -5.79 -8.50 9.11
C LYS A 85 -5.17 -8.42 7.70
N ILE A 86 -3.96 -7.87 7.61
CA ILE A 86 -3.16 -7.87 6.39
C ILE A 86 -2.05 -8.91 6.55
N ASP A 87 -1.96 -9.84 5.60
CA ASP A 87 -0.93 -10.88 5.62
C ASP A 87 0.34 -10.43 4.89
N ALA A 88 0.17 -9.69 3.78
CA ALA A 88 1.29 -9.15 3.01
C ALA A 88 1.05 -7.72 2.54
N VAL A 89 2.14 -6.95 2.45
CA VAL A 89 2.18 -5.66 1.78
C VAL A 89 3.15 -5.75 0.60
N ILE A 90 2.74 -5.25 -0.55
CA ILE A 90 3.61 -5.11 -1.72
C ILE A 90 3.90 -3.62 -1.95
N VAL A 91 5.16 -3.29 -2.22
CA VAL A 91 5.62 -1.94 -2.56
C VAL A 91 6.28 -1.99 -3.93
N SER A 92 5.75 -1.24 -4.89
CA SER A 92 6.26 -1.19 -6.27
C SER A 92 7.58 -0.43 -6.39
N HIS A 93 7.69 0.72 -5.75
CA HIS A 93 8.89 1.55 -5.77
C HIS A 93 8.93 2.52 -4.59
N ASN A 94 10.03 3.24 -4.44
CA ASN A 94 10.30 4.01 -3.23
C ASN A 94 9.76 5.45 -3.25
N HIS A 95 8.96 5.91 -4.22
CA HIS A 95 8.44 7.28 -4.22
C HIS A 95 7.49 7.54 -3.04
N TYR A 96 7.33 8.80 -2.64
CA TYR A 96 6.52 9.18 -1.46
C TYR A 96 5.02 8.87 -1.61
N ASP A 97 4.54 8.76 -2.84
CA ASP A 97 3.17 8.38 -3.17
C ASP A 97 2.96 6.86 -3.31
N HIS A 98 3.99 6.05 -3.07
CA HIS A 98 3.90 4.58 -3.04
C HIS A 98 4.48 3.96 -1.75
N LEU A 99 5.44 4.64 -1.11
CA LEU A 99 6.07 4.23 0.14
C LEU A 99 5.95 5.35 1.19
N GLU A 100 4.87 5.31 1.96
CA GLU A 100 4.62 6.23 3.06
C GLU A 100 5.15 5.68 4.40
N HIS A 101 5.97 6.48 5.08
CA HIS A 101 6.57 6.10 6.37
C HIS A 101 5.53 5.83 7.48
N ASP A 102 4.52 6.70 7.63
CA ASP A 102 3.52 6.56 8.69
C ASP A 102 2.64 5.32 8.49
N ALA A 103 2.25 5.03 7.25
CA ALA A 103 1.61 3.77 6.89
C ALA A 103 2.46 2.55 7.25
N VAL A 104 3.75 2.53 6.91
CA VAL A 104 4.67 1.43 7.28
C VAL A 104 4.69 1.21 8.79
N GLN A 105 4.88 2.27 9.57
CA GLN A 105 4.92 2.16 11.03
C GLN A 105 3.59 1.68 11.62
N LYS A 106 2.46 2.25 11.19
CA LYS A 106 1.13 1.88 11.68
C LYS A 106 0.76 0.44 11.34
N LEU A 107 1.06 -0.01 10.12
CA LEU A 107 0.82 -1.37 9.67
C LEU A 107 1.69 -2.37 10.42
N ASN A 108 3.00 -2.12 10.52
CA ASN A 108 3.94 -2.99 11.25
C ASN A 108 3.63 -3.07 12.75
N ASN A 109 3.14 -1.98 13.35
CA ASN A 109 2.71 -1.98 14.74
C ASN A 109 1.42 -2.75 14.96
N ARG A 110 0.46 -2.63 14.04
CA ARG A 110 -0.86 -3.28 14.14
C ARG A 110 -0.82 -4.77 13.81
N PHE A 111 -0.04 -5.17 12.81
CA PHE A 111 -0.02 -6.54 12.28
C PHE A 111 1.39 -7.12 12.40
N LYS A 112 1.67 -7.81 13.51
CA LYS A 112 3.03 -8.27 13.84
C LYS A 112 3.62 -9.29 12.86
N ASP A 113 2.76 -10.08 12.22
CA ASP A 113 3.18 -11.13 11.27
C ASP A 113 3.15 -10.68 9.81
N ILE A 114 2.87 -9.40 9.54
CA ILE A 114 2.74 -8.87 8.18
C ILE A 114 4.06 -9.05 7.41
N LYS A 115 3.98 -9.59 6.20
CA LYS A 115 5.13 -9.76 5.31
C LYS A 115 5.24 -8.57 4.35
N TRP A 116 6.41 -7.94 4.26
CA TRP A 116 6.64 -6.86 3.30
C TRP A 116 7.43 -7.38 2.11
N TYR A 117 6.90 -7.20 0.91
CA TYR A 117 7.60 -7.39 -0.36
C TYR A 117 7.92 -6.04 -0.95
N VAL A 118 9.20 -5.73 -1.07
CA VAL A 118 9.67 -4.37 -1.37
C VAL A 118 10.79 -4.41 -2.39
N PRO A 119 11.08 -3.32 -3.11
CA PRO A 119 12.15 -3.32 -4.09
C PRO A 119 13.50 -3.46 -3.40
N GLU A 120 14.41 -4.18 -4.05
CA GLU A 120 15.81 -4.29 -3.62
C GLU A 120 16.46 -2.92 -3.46
N GLY A 121 17.18 -2.74 -2.35
CA GLY A 121 17.79 -1.47 -1.92
C GLY A 121 16.97 -0.73 -0.85
N THR A 122 15.77 -1.18 -0.51
CA THR A 122 14.95 -0.58 0.57
C THR A 122 15.10 -1.25 1.93
N GLY A 123 15.76 -2.41 2.03
CA GLY A 123 15.83 -3.20 3.25
C GLY A 123 16.39 -2.43 4.45
N SER A 124 17.47 -1.66 4.27
CA SER A 124 18.05 -0.83 5.33
C SER A 124 17.12 0.29 5.80
N TRP A 125 16.29 0.83 4.91
CA TRP A 125 15.28 1.82 5.24
C TRP A 125 14.18 1.22 6.13
N PHE A 126 13.72 0.01 5.84
CA PHE A 126 12.72 -0.68 6.67
C PHE A 126 13.30 -1.09 8.03
N GLN A 127 14.53 -1.60 8.06
CA GLN A 127 15.22 -1.98 9.31
C GLN A 127 15.40 -0.79 10.25
N LYS A 128 15.68 0.41 9.71
CA LYS A 128 15.77 1.64 10.50
C LYS A 128 14.50 1.96 11.30
N TYR A 129 13.35 1.45 10.87
CA TYR A 129 12.05 1.66 11.53
C TYR A 129 11.49 0.38 12.15
N ASP A 130 12.37 -0.55 12.55
CA ASP A 130 12.03 -1.81 13.22
C ASP A 130 11.02 -2.68 12.45
N CYS A 131 11.00 -2.55 11.12
CA CYS A 131 10.22 -3.40 10.24
C CYS A 131 11.15 -4.49 9.66
N ASN A 132 11.11 -5.67 10.28
CA ASN A 132 12.09 -6.73 10.04
C ASN A 132 11.56 -7.89 9.18
N ASN A 133 10.24 -8.07 9.07
CA ASN A 133 9.66 -9.12 8.23
C ASN A 133 9.56 -8.68 6.75
N VAL A 134 10.71 -8.35 6.18
CA VAL A 134 10.85 -7.74 4.85
C VAL A 134 11.56 -8.70 3.91
N LYS A 135 11.09 -8.76 2.67
CA LYS A 135 11.69 -9.48 1.56
C LYS A 135 11.98 -8.49 0.44
N GLU A 136 13.25 -8.23 0.20
CA GLU A 136 13.69 -7.46 -0.96
C GLU A 136 13.54 -8.28 -2.24
N MET A 137 12.88 -7.68 -3.22
CA MET A 137 12.51 -8.25 -4.50
C MET A 137 13.23 -7.52 -5.64
N THR A 138 13.81 -8.29 -6.55
CA THR A 138 14.31 -7.83 -7.84
C THR A 138 13.52 -8.54 -8.93
N TRP A 139 13.59 -8.09 -10.18
CA TRP A 139 12.81 -8.67 -11.28
C TRP A 139 13.05 -10.18 -11.39
N TRP A 140 11.95 -10.89 -11.62
CA TRP A 140 11.89 -12.35 -11.74
C TRP A 140 12.19 -13.11 -10.44
N LYS A 141 12.42 -12.41 -9.32
CA LYS A 141 12.48 -13.04 -8.02
C LYS A 141 11.07 -13.48 -7.61
N GLU A 142 11.01 -14.69 -7.09
CA GLU A 142 9.79 -15.29 -6.60
C GLU A 142 9.92 -15.65 -5.13
N ASP A 143 8.80 -15.63 -4.41
CA ASP A 143 8.70 -16.12 -3.04
C ASP A 143 7.38 -16.87 -2.88
N VAL A 144 7.43 -18.04 -2.26
CA VAL A 144 6.23 -18.86 -2.02
C VAL A 144 5.96 -18.87 -0.52
N VAL A 145 4.74 -18.50 -0.15
CA VAL A 145 4.29 -18.51 1.24
C VAL A 145 3.13 -19.47 1.42
N LYS A 146 3.05 -20.06 2.63
CA LYS A 146 1.95 -20.93 3.03
C LYS A 146 0.99 -20.16 3.92
N ILE A 147 -0.22 -19.92 3.44
CA ILE A 147 -1.24 -19.15 4.17
C ILE A 147 -2.54 -19.94 4.12
N GLY A 148 -3.12 -20.23 5.30
CA GLY A 148 -4.32 -21.06 5.41
C GLY A 148 -4.17 -22.48 4.82
N GLY A 149 -2.95 -23.02 4.77
CA GLY A 149 -2.64 -24.33 4.17
C GLY A 149 -2.51 -24.34 2.64
N LYS A 150 -2.64 -23.19 1.98
CA LYS A 150 -2.43 -23.02 0.53
C LYS A 150 -1.08 -22.37 0.25
N GLU A 151 -0.48 -22.70 -0.90
CA GLU A 151 0.75 -22.06 -1.39
C GLU A 151 0.37 -20.89 -2.32
N VAL A 152 0.84 -19.69 -1.97
CA VAL A 152 0.71 -18.49 -2.79
C VAL A 152 2.10 -18.03 -3.22
N LYS A 153 2.25 -17.75 -4.52
CA LYS A 153 3.51 -17.29 -5.10
C LYS A 153 3.46 -15.80 -5.42
N PHE A 154 4.39 -15.05 -4.85
CA PHE A 154 4.64 -13.66 -5.21
C PHE A 154 5.74 -13.61 -6.26
N CYS A 155 5.44 -13.06 -7.44
CA CYS A 155 6.39 -12.91 -8.54
C CYS A 155 6.64 -11.43 -8.79
N CYS A 156 7.90 -11.03 -8.71
CA CYS A 156 8.31 -9.68 -9.07
C CYS A 156 8.51 -9.58 -10.58
N VAL A 157 7.82 -8.67 -11.26
CA VAL A 157 7.95 -8.49 -12.72
C VAL A 157 8.65 -7.17 -13.05
N PRO A 158 9.18 -6.99 -14.27
CA PRO A 158 9.74 -5.72 -14.69
C PRO A 158 8.67 -4.64 -14.86
N ALA A 159 9.06 -3.41 -14.52
CA ALA A 159 8.33 -2.19 -14.85
C ALA A 159 9.25 -1.23 -15.64
N GLN A 160 8.70 -0.13 -16.16
CA GLN A 160 9.49 0.97 -16.72
C GLN A 160 9.21 2.23 -15.90
N HIS A 161 10.08 2.49 -14.92
CA HIS A 161 9.97 3.62 -14.00
C HIS A 161 11.35 4.02 -13.47
N TRP A 162 11.38 4.77 -12.38
CA TRP A 162 12.59 5.22 -11.70
C TRP A 162 12.35 5.26 -10.19
N SER A 163 13.39 5.55 -9.40
CA SER A 163 13.30 5.61 -7.94
C SER A 163 14.05 6.84 -7.41
N GLN A 164 13.48 7.54 -6.44
CA GLN A 164 14.10 8.65 -5.72
C GLN A 164 13.28 9.06 -4.48
N ARG A 165 13.96 9.32 -3.35
CA ARG A 165 13.36 9.95 -2.17
C ARG A 165 14.11 11.20 -1.72
N THR A 166 15.41 11.25 -1.97
CA THR A 166 16.28 12.35 -1.58
C THR A 166 17.01 12.90 -2.80
N PRO A 167 17.57 14.12 -2.73
CA PRO A 167 18.29 14.69 -3.85
C PRO A 167 19.48 13.86 -4.37
N THR A 168 19.96 12.88 -3.59
CA THR A 168 21.20 12.13 -3.88
C THR A 168 20.98 10.61 -4.01
N ASP A 169 19.74 10.13 -4.07
CA ASP A 169 19.44 8.68 -4.13
C ASP A 169 18.68 8.22 -5.37
N ALA A 170 18.65 9.05 -6.42
CA ALA A 170 18.07 8.66 -7.70
C ALA A 170 18.66 7.32 -8.18
N MET A 171 17.79 6.38 -8.54
CA MET A 171 18.12 5.04 -9.06
C MET A 171 18.94 4.15 -8.12
N LYS A 172 19.01 4.45 -6.82
CA LYS A 172 19.69 3.58 -5.83
C LYS A 172 18.85 2.39 -5.36
N VAL A 173 17.58 2.35 -5.75
CA VAL A 173 16.60 1.32 -5.36
C VAL A 173 15.93 0.78 -6.62
N HIS A 174 15.64 -0.52 -6.66
CA HIS A 174 14.87 -1.13 -7.74
C HIS A 174 13.43 -0.58 -7.80
N PHE A 175 12.72 -0.89 -8.88
CA PHE A 175 11.29 -0.60 -9.03
C PHE A 175 10.66 -1.79 -9.75
N VAL A 176 9.46 -2.17 -9.35
CA VAL A 176 8.84 -3.45 -9.65
C VAL A 176 7.35 -3.32 -9.88
#